data_AF-A0A840VQ95-F1
#
_entry.id   AF-A0A840VQ95-F1
#
_cell.length_a   1.000
_cell.length_b   1.000
_cell.length_c   1.000
_cell.angle_alpha   90.00
_cell.angle_beta   90.00
_cell.angle_gamma   90.00
#
_symmetry.space_group_name_H-M   'P 1'
#
loop_
_entity.id
_entity.type
_entity.pdbx_description
1 polymer ?
#
loop_
_entity_poly.entity_id
_entity_poly.type
_entity_poly.pdbx_seq_one_letter_code
_entity_poly.pdbx_strand_id
1 'polypeptide(L)'
;MAIETNGTRPAPAGVDWTCVSPKAGAGLVLTEGDDLKLVYPQPGAEPERFEGLNFTHFLLQPMDGPDQAANTQAAISYCLAHPQWSLSLQTHKYIGID
;
A
#
# COMPACT_ATOMS: atom_id res chain seq x y z
N MET A 1 -6.14 -2.98 -18.35
CA MET A 1 -6.96 -3.33 -17.18
C MET A 1 -6.07 -3.32 -15.96
N ALA A 2 -6.42 -2.52 -14.96
CA ALA A 2 -5.73 -2.50 -13.66
C ALA A 2 -6.65 -3.11 -12.60
N ILE A 3 -6.07 -3.75 -11.58
CA ILE A 3 -6.80 -4.26 -10.43
C ILE A 3 -6.20 -3.73 -9.12
N GLU A 4 -7.06 -3.53 -8.13
CA GLU A 4 -6.66 -3.41 -6.72
C GLU A 4 -7.12 -4.67 -5.98
N THR A 5 -6.23 -5.26 -5.19
CA THR A 5 -6.50 -6.50 -4.45
C THR A 5 -5.84 -6.49 -3.07
N ASN A 6 -6.37 -7.28 -2.14
CA ASN A 6 -5.72 -7.50 -0.84
C ASN A 6 -4.61 -8.58 -0.90
N GLY A 7 -4.39 -9.20 -2.06
CA GLY A 7 -3.31 -10.17 -2.28
C GLY A 7 -3.60 -11.59 -1.79
N THR A 8 -4.80 -11.85 -1.24
CA THR A 8 -5.18 -13.16 -0.69
C THR A 8 -5.50 -14.22 -1.76
N ARG A 9 -5.55 -13.84 -3.03
CA ARG A 9 -5.89 -14.70 -4.17
C ARG A 9 -4.99 -14.38 -5.36
N PRO A 10 -4.74 -15.35 -6.27
CA PRO A 10 -4.02 -15.10 -7.50
C PRO A 10 -4.67 -14.01 -8.35
N ALA A 11 -3.85 -13.25 -9.07
CA ALA A 11 -4.35 -12.27 -10.02
C ALA A 11 -5.02 -12.98 -11.22
N PRO A 12 -6.10 -12.42 -11.79
CA PRO A 12 -6.65 -12.89 -13.06
C PRO A 12 -5.62 -12.79 -14.19
N ALA A 13 -5.71 -13.70 -15.16
CA ALA A 13 -4.88 -13.61 -16.37
C ALA A 13 -5.26 -12.38 -17.21
N GLY A 14 -4.27 -11.79 -17.89
CA GLY A 14 -4.49 -10.65 -18.80
C GLY A 14 -4.71 -9.30 -18.10
N VAL A 15 -4.33 -9.17 -16.83
CA VAL A 15 -4.26 -7.88 -16.13
C VAL A 15 -2.97 -7.18 -16.52
N ASP A 16 -3.07 -5.90 -16.89
CA ASP A 16 -1.92 -5.08 -17.29
C ASP A 16 -1.22 -4.43 -16.08
N TRP A 17 -1.93 -4.27 -14.96
CA TRP A 17 -1.39 -3.67 -13.73
C TRP A 17 -2.05 -4.21 -12.47
N THR A 18 -1.24 -4.66 -11.51
CA THR A 18 -1.69 -5.23 -10.25
C THR A 18 -1.17 -4.40 -9.08
N CYS A 19 -2.11 -3.75 -8.39
CA CYS A 19 -1.86 -3.09 -7.11
C CYS A 19 -2.33 -3.98 -5.96
N VAL A 20 -1.40 -4.37 -5.10
CA VAL A 20 -1.65 -5.23 -3.93
C VAL A 20 -1.57 -4.39 -2.67
N SER A 21 -2.63 -4.45 -1.85
CA SER A 21 -2.70 -3.82 -0.54
C SER A 21 -3.00 -4.86 0.55
N PRO A 22 -1.97 -5.59 1.03
CA PRO A 22 -2.09 -6.57 2.10
C PRO A 22 -2.76 -5.98 3.34
N LYS A 23 -3.51 -6.81 4.06
CA LYS A 23 -4.16 -6.42 5.32
C LYS A 23 -3.58 -7.24 6.45
N ALA A 24 -3.36 -6.60 7.61
CA ALA A 24 -2.92 -7.29 8.81
C ALA A 24 -3.79 -8.50 9.13
N GLY A 25 -3.15 -9.61 9.52
CA GLY A 25 -3.81 -10.87 9.86
C GLY A 25 -4.34 -11.69 8.67
N ALA A 26 -4.21 -11.21 7.43
CA ALA A 26 -4.58 -11.96 6.23
C ALA A 26 -3.36 -12.67 5.61
N GLY A 27 -3.59 -13.84 5.00
CA GLY A 27 -2.56 -14.51 4.20
C GLY A 27 -2.25 -13.76 2.91
N LEU A 28 -1.00 -13.79 2.47
CA LEU A 28 -0.56 -13.16 1.22
C LEU A 28 -0.13 -14.25 0.23
N VAL A 29 -0.83 -14.32 -0.91
CA VAL A 29 -0.53 -15.25 -2.01
C VAL A 29 0.22 -14.51 -3.14
N LEU A 30 -0.16 -13.27 -3.43
CA LEU A 30 0.52 -12.44 -4.41
C LEU A 30 1.75 -11.78 -3.79
N THR A 31 2.92 -12.29 -4.16
CA THR A 31 4.24 -11.81 -3.71
C THR A 31 4.99 -11.04 -4.80
N GLU A 32 4.32 -10.78 -5.93
CA GLU A 32 4.83 -9.98 -7.03
C GLU A 32 3.73 -9.16 -7.71
N GLY A 33 4.12 -8.07 -8.39
CA GLY A 33 3.22 -7.19 -9.13
C GLY A 33 3.82 -5.82 -9.41
N ASP A 34 2.97 -4.86 -9.75
CA ASP A 34 3.41 -3.50 -10.10
C ASP A 34 3.52 -2.64 -8.85
N ASP A 35 2.45 -2.56 -8.05
CA ASP A 35 2.42 -1.75 -6.83
C ASP A 35 2.16 -2.60 -5.60
N LEU A 36 2.97 -2.41 -4.56
CA LEU A 36 2.67 -2.80 -3.20
C LEU A 36 2.26 -1.55 -2.40
N LYS A 37 0.99 -1.42 -2.07
CA LYS A 37 0.43 -0.25 -1.37
C LYS A 37 -0.04 -0.61 0.03
N LEU A 38 0.75 -0.29 1.04
CA LEU A 38 0.39 -0.53 2.44
C LEU A 38 -0.43 0.62 3.01
N VAL A 39 -1.49 0.28 3.74
CA VAL A 39 -2.17 1.25 4.60
C VAL A 39 -1.31 1.40 5.86
N TYR A 40 -0.91 2.63 6.19
CA TYR A 40 0.07 2.90 7.23
C TYR A 40 -0.38 4.01 8.20
N PRO A 41 -0.20 3.83 9.52
CA PRO A 41 0.29 2.64 10.20
C PRO A 41 -0.78 1.53 10.27
N GLN A 42 -0.38 0.26 10.17
CA GLN A 42 -1.26 -0.87 10.44
C GLN A 42 -0.51 -1.94 11.25
N PRO A 43 -0.82 -2.13 12.55
CA PRO A 43 -0.20 -3.16 13.36
C PRO A 43 -0.41 -4.55 12.77
N GLY A 44 0.65 -5.35 12.66
CA GLY A 44 0.64 -6.65 12.00
C GLY A 44 0.62 -6.56 10.46
N ALA A 45 0.99 -5.41 9.89
CA ALA A 45 1.28 -5.22 8.47
C ALA A 45 2.38 -4.14 8.28
N GLU A 46 3.41 -4.22 9.13
CA GLU A 46 4.56 -3.32 9.10
C GLU A 46 5.34 -3.45 7.78
N PRO A 47 5.89 -2.35 7.22
CA PRO A 47 6.47 -2.36 5.88
C PRO A 47 7.64 -3.34 5.71
N GLU A 48 8.45 -3.52 6.75
CA GLU A 48 9.63 -4.41 6.77
C GLU A 48 9.27 -5.87 6.44
N ARG A 49 8.01 -6.27 6.67
CA ARG A 49 7.53 -7.62 6.36
C ARG A 49 7.39 -7.88 4.87
N PHE A 50 7.38 -6.82 4.05
CA PHE A 50 7.09 -6.90 2.63
C PHE A 50 8.21 -6.34 1.74
N GLU A 51 9.25 -5.72 2.30
CA GLU A 51 10.34 -5.06 1.54
C GLU A 51 11.07 -5.99 0.55
N GLY A 52 11.11 -7.30 0.84
CA GLY A 52 11.75 -8.31 -0.02
C GLY A 52 10.85 -8.91 -1.10
N LEU A 53 9.60 -8.45 -1.25
CA LEU A 53 8.68 -8.94 -2.27
C LEU A 53 8.99 -8.33 -3.66
N ASN A 54 8.51 -8.95 -4.73
CA ASN A 54 8.87 -8.59 -6.10
C ASN A 54 7.88 -7.57 -6.69
N PHE A 55 7.91 -6.33 -6.18
CA PHE A 55 7.08 -5.24 -6.67
C PHE A 55 7.90 -4.10 -7.29
N THR A 56 7.33 -3.41 -8.28
CA THR A 56 7.99 -2.28 -8.93
C THR A 56 7.96 -1.03 -8.05
N HIS A 57 6.82 -0.75 -7.39
CA HIS A 57 6.65 0.39 -6.51
C HIS A 57 6.23 -0.05 -5.10
N PHE A 58 6.88 0.52 -4.10
CA PHE A 58 6.54 0.35 -2.69
C PHE A 58 5.93 1.64 -2.18
N LEU A 59 4.66 1.58 -1.79
CA LEU A 59 3.84 2.75 -1.50
C LEU A 59 3.29 2.67 -0.08
N LEU A 60 3.42 3.77 0.67
CA LEU A 60 2.70 3.96 1.92
C LEU A 60 1.53 4.93 1.70
N GLN A 61 0.33 4.44 1.99
CA GLN A 61 -0.88 5.24 2.02
C GLN A 61 -1.27 5.51 3.47
N PRO A 62 -1.36 6.78 3.91
CA PRO A 62 -1.82 7.10 5.25
C PRO A 62 -3.18 6.46 5.53
N MET A 63 -3.30 5.82 6.69
CA MET A 63 -4.57 5.29 7.17
C MET A 63 -5.55 6.44 7.36
N ASP A 64 -6.71 6.31 6.74
CA ASP A 64 -7.78 7.27 6.89
C ASP A 64 -8.51 7.10 8.23
N GLY A 65 -9.13 8.17 8.71
CA GLY A 65 -9.87 8.17 9.98
C GLY A 65 -9.54 9.41 10.84
N PRO A 66 -9.89 9.36 12.13
CA PRO A 66 -9.71 10.50 13.05
C PRO A 66 -8.26 10.99 13.14
N ASP A 67 -7.30 10.08 12.98
CA ASP A 67 -5.87 10.36 13.12
C ASP A 67 -5.16 10.61 11.77
N GLN A 68 -5.90 10.92 10.70
CA GLN A 68 -5.35 11.05 9.34
C GLN A 68 -4.12 11.98 9.26
N ALA A 69 -4.14 13.13 9.96
CA ALA A 69 -3.02 14.05 9.98
C ALA A 69 -1.75 13.42 10.61
N ALA A 70 -1.91 12.72 11.73
CA ALA A 70 -0.82 12.02 12.39
C ALA A 70 -0.30 10.85 11.52
N ASN A 71 -1.21 10.09 10.92
CA ASN A 71 -0.88 8.98 10.02
C ASN A 71 -0.11 9.46 8.77
N THR A 72 -0.48 10.63 8.25
CA THR A 72 0.21 11.26 7.12
C THR A 72 1.63 11.65 7.48
N GLN A 73 1.84 12.27 8.65
CA GLN A 73 3.19 12.61 9.13
C GLN A 73 4.03 11.36 9.39
N ALA A 74 3.42 10.31 9.93
CA ALA A 74 4.10 9.04 10.16
C ALA A 74 4.53 8.38 8.83
N ALA A 75 3.67 8.36 7.81
CA ALA A 75 3.99 7.83 6.49
C ALA A 75 5.10 8.64 5.81
N ILE A 76 5.04 9.98 5.87
CA ILE A 76 6.09 10.86 5.35
C ILE A 76 7.42 10.55 6.02
N SER A 77 7.44 10.49 7.36
CA SER A 77 8.65 10.23 8.12
C SER A 77 9.26 8.86 7.76
N TYR A 78 8.42 7.84 7.57
CA TYR A 78 8.88 6.52 7.15
C TYR A 78 9.50 6.54 5.75
N CYS A 79 8.81 7.11 4.75
CA CYS A 79 9.35 7.19 3.39
C CYS A 79 10.67 7.99 3.31
N LEU A 80 10.82 9.05 4.13
CA LEU A 80 12.07 9.80 4.21
C LEU A 80 13.22 8.98 4.81
N ALA A 81 12.94 8.09 5.76
CA ALA A 81 13.93 7.22 6.38
C ALA A 81 14.22 5.95 5.54
N HIS A 82 13.25 5.51 4.74
CA HIS A 82 13.30 4.28 3.94
C HIS A 82 13.01 4.60 2.47
N PRO A 83 14.01 4.99 1.66
CA PRO A 83 13.81 5.54 0.31
C PRO A 83 13.29 4.53 -0.73
N GLN A 84 13.19 3.24 -0.39
CA GLN A 84 12.43 2.26 -1.17
C GLN A 84 10.94 2.64 -1.23
N TRP A 85 10.43 3.27 -0.17
CA TRP A 85 9.02 3.60 0.00
C TRP A 85 8.71 5.02 -0.49
N SER A 86 7.60 5.16 -1.20
CA SER A 86 7.04 6.43 -1.64
C SER A 86 5.67 6.69 -1.03
N LEU A 87 5.32 7.96 -0.83
CA LEU A 87 4.01 8.34 -0.29
C LEU A 87 2.92 8.25 -1.37
N SER A 88 1.81 7.60 -1.05
CA SER A 88 0.60 7.52 -1.89
C SER A 88 -0.57 8.21 -1.19
N LEU A 89 -1.04 9.34 -1.73
CA LEU A 89 -2.15 10.10 -1.15
C LEU A 89 -3.48 9.81 -1.85
N GLN A 90 -4.56 9.76 -1.07
CA GLN A 90 -5.93 9.71 -1.59
C GLN A 90 -6.38 11.12 -2.00
N THR A 91 -5.80 11.64 -3.09
CA THR A 91 -5.99 13.03 -3.54
C THR A 91 -7.46 13.42 -3.76
N HIS A 92 -8.30 12.48 -4.18
CA HIS A 92 -9.75 12.67 -4.36
C HIS A 92 -10.45 13.21 -3.09
N LYS A 93 -10.03 12.76 -1.90
CA LYS A 93 -10.56 13.25 -0.61
C LYS A 93 -10.17 14.69 -0.31
N TYR A 94 -8.98 15.11 -0.72
CA TYR A 94 -8.49 16.48 -0.52
C TYR A 94 -9.15 17.47 -1.48
N ILE A 95 -9.56 17.02 -2.65
CA ILE A 95 -10.17 17.86 -3.70
C ILE A 95 -11.70 17.73 -3.76
N GLY A 96 -12.30 16.87 -2.92
CA GLY A 96 -13.75 16.74 -2.78
C GLY A 96 -14.45 16.03 -3.93
N ILE A 97 -13.81 15.01 -4.51
CA ILE A 97 -14.40 14.15 -5.55
C ILE A 97 -14.40 12.69 -5.08
N ASP A 98 -15.43 11.94 -5.46
CA ASP A 98 -15.58 10.50 -5.21
C ASP A 98 -15.69 9.72 -6.54
#